data_AF-A0A7Y6X8X5-F1
#
_entry.id   AF-A0A7Y6X8X5-F1
#
_cell.length_a   1.000
_cell.length_b   1.000
_cell.length_c   1.000
_cell.angle_alpha   90.00
_cell.angle_beta   90.00
_cell.angle_gamma   90.00
#
_symmetry.space_group_name_H-M   'P 1'
#
loop_
_entity.id
_entity.type
_entity.pdbx_description
1 polymer ?
#
loop_
_entity_poly.entity_id
_entity_poly.type
_entity_poly.pdbx_seq_one_letter_code
_entity_poly.pdbx_strand_id
1 'polypeptide(L)'
;MSCAPCFGHGREQRWLDFDESVRFDFLVMTEDEEQRRLVWTKVGMEKDAKLLGEISANGVLSHQKVAPHLPEDWLQEHWGKTGVSLKSQERITSQLFQVFEVPAAQVSYAIADAAPTVVHFEGQRMLAPPVSPDRQFAARARKVFAARWVLIPLAVGIPFLYLIRGSYFWNVWLAALSAFLGVSATLGEHFVRDWTLGKKTGARRWGISAAVSAVLAGVTALVAEPSLGAAQRHLTEGRLDDANKELLALGGPEDPALQQEWTDLHLAHALRAESVKEVAEDALLLKAGSPQRAKVDQHLLELTQRQVLHSLASKEPASALEVLSIARPALEQDFSKDVGVLTANIHDTEYEACSTDACRWKTLGAALRAEHTPAREQRLGRVRATLVEQISPKPRPKVATLEWLLHLDKIYALTTELGETPSDADLGERARQAATWTREERERIPLIGAERTVAISLLQLTITSDASILKKTTDSVALYCALKDGRCAGAYLVGADKSSRVLNNVKHTATTQELLSRVLGHPVELPTPPQPRSGKAPTQTTWKDGGVTIVARWSSTDLMELRIGEVKP
;
A
#
# COMPACT_ATOMS: atom_id res chain seq x y z
N MET A 1 97.66 83.56 28.73
CA MET A 1 97.24 82.87 27.50
C MET A 1 96.96 81.42 27.86
N SER A 2 95.71 80.98 27.74
CA SER A 2 95.19 79.66 28.12
C SER A 2 95.10 78.73 26.90
N CYS A 3 95.48 77.47 27.06
CA CYS A 3 95.52 76.46 25.99
C CYS A 3 94.12 75.84 25.78
N ALA A 4 93.60 75.92 24.55
CA ALA A 4 92.22 75.55 24.18
C ALA A 4 91.78 74.08 24.39
N PRO A 5 92.64 73.03 24.38
CA PRO A 5 92.14 71.66 24.51
C PRO A 5 91.98 71.17 25.96
N CYS A 6 92.66 71.76 26.94
CA CYS A 6 92.78 71.15 28.28
C CYS A 6 92.08 71.90 29.42
N PHE A 7 91.35 73.00 29.14
CA PHE A 7 90.43 73.75 30.03
C PHE A 7 90.77 73.74 31.55
N GLY A 8 92.05 73.74 31.92
CA GLY A 8 92.49 73.83 33.32
C GLY A 8 92.54 72.54 34.16
N HIS A 9 92.44 71.33 33.60
CA HIS A 9 92.52 70.07 34.39
C HIS A 9 93.70 69.13 34.09
N GLY A 10 94.55 69.44 33.10
CA GLY A 10 95.85 68.78 32.90
C GLY A 10 95.83 67.28 32.54
N ARG A 11 94.66 66.64 32.40
CA ARG A 11 94.51 65.25 31.93
C ARG A 11 93.24 65.06 31.12
N GLU A 12 93.37 64.59 29.88
CA GLU A 12 92.28 64.06 29.06
C GLU A 12 92.18 62.56 29.36
N GLN A 13 91.11 62.12 30.02
CA GLN A 13 90.82 60.69 30.17
C GLN A 13 89.99 60.24 28.97
N ARG A 14 90.56 59.36 28.14
CA ARG A 14 89.84 58.59 27.13
C ARG A 14 89.80 57.13 27.60
N TRP A 15 88.63 56.51 27.59
CA TRP A 15 88.50 55.06 27.70
C TRP A 15 88.05 54.50 26.36
N LEU A 16 88.58 53.32 26.03
CA LEU A 16 88.13 52.49 24.94
C LEU A 16 87.12 51.50 25.52
N ASP A 17 85.86 51.59 25.09
CA ASP A 17 84.91 50.51 25.30
C ASP A 17 85.14 49.46 24.20
N PHE A 18 85.43 48.23 24.62
CA PHE A 18 85.50 47.07 23.74
C PHE A 18 84.22 46.27 23.91
N ASP A 19 83.46 46.10 22.82
CA ASP A 19 82.31 45.20 22.78
C ASP A 19 82.75 43.88 22.14
N GLU A 20 82.83 42.82 22.95
CA GLU A 20 83.19 41.48 22.49
C GLU A 20 81.92 40.64 22.35
N SER A 21 81.64 40.19 21.12
CA SER A 21 80.54 39.27 20.84
C SER A 21 81.08 37.92 20.37
N VAL A 22 80.47 36.83 20.85
CA VAL A 22 80.84 35.45 20.51
C VAL A 22 79.74 34.82 19.67
N ARG A 23 80.11 34.22 18.54
CA ARG A 23 79.23 33.44 17.66
C ARG A 23 79.64 31.98 17.67
N PHE A 24 78.65 31.08 17.71
CA PHE A 24 78.86 29.64 17.51
C PHE A 24 78.26 29.22 16.18
N ASP A 25 79.08 28.62 15.32
CA ASP A 25 78.65 28.03 14.05
C ASP A 25 78.76 26.51 14.12
N PHE A 26 77.72 25.81 13.67
CA PHE A 26 77.68 24.35 13.60
C PHE A 26 77.52 23.90 12.15
N LEU A 27 78.45 23.07 11.67
CA LEU A 27 78.41 22.48 10.34
C LEU A 27 78.41 20.95 10.47
N VAL A 28 77.42 20.31 9.86
CA VAL A 28 77.35 18.84 9.76
C VAL A 28 77.54 18.45 8.30
N MET A 29 78.50 17.57 8.03
CA MET A 29 78.77 17.04 6.70
C MET A 29 78.50 15.55 6.65
N THR A 30 77.64 15.13 5.72
CA THR A 30 77.34 13.72 5.40
C THR A 30 77.43 13.55 3.88
N GLU A 31 77.78 12.34 3.44
CA GLU A 31 77.79 11.96 2.00
C GLU A 31 76.37 11.86 1.43
N ASP A 32 75.38 11.51 2.25
CA ASP A 32 73.97 11.40 1.87
C ASP A 32 73.16 12.66 2.24
N GLU A 33 72.50 13.29 1.26
CA GLU A 33 71.65 14.47 1.46
C GLU A 33 70.40 14.20 2.31
N GLU A 34 69.85 12.97 2.29
CA GLU A 34 68.67 12.64 3.11
C GLU A 34 69.03 12.56 4.58
N GLN A 35 70.24 12.09 4.89
CA GLN A 35 70.76 12.02 6.26
C GLN A 35 70.97 13.41 6.88
N ARG A 36 71.32 14.44 6.10
CA ARG A 36 71.44 15.84 6.60
C ARG A 36 70.13 16.40 7.15
N ARG A 37 68.99 15.84 6.72
CA ARG A 37 67.65 16.31 7.11
C ARG A 37 67.15 15.66 8.40
N LEU A 38 67.83 14.63 8.90
CA LEU A 38 67.43 13.92 10.09
C LEU A 38 67.68 14.76 11.36
N VAL A 39 66.67 14.86 12.21
CA VAL A 39 66.64 15.73 13.40
C VAL A 39 67.78 15.43 14.40
N TRP A 40 68.25 14.18 14.45
CA TRP A 40 69.28 13.73 15.39
C TRP A 40 70.71 14.15 15.00
N THR A 41 70.94 14.64 13.78
CA THR A 41 72.24 15.20 13.35
C THR A 41 72.61 16.51 14.05
N LYS A 42 71.65 17.16 14.72
CA LYS A 42 71.87 18.40 15.47
C LYS A 42 71.95 18.19 16.99
N VAL A 43 71.32 17.14 17.52
CA VAL A 43 71.27 16.83 18.96
C VAL A 43 71.22 15.31 19.16
N GLY A 44 72.14 14.76 19.96
CA GLY A 44 72.11 13.36 20.38
C GLY A 44 72.69 12.35 19.37
N MET A 45 73.53 12.80 18.44
CA MET A 45 74.17 11.97 17.40
C MET A 45 74.96 10.78 17.97
N GLU A 46 75.52 10.94 19.17
CA GLU A 46 76.21 9.89 19.94
C GLU A 46 75.33 8.66 20.28
N LYS A 47 73.98 8.77 20.15
CA LYS A 47 73.06 7.67 20.42
C LYS A 47 72.93 6.68 19.26
N ASP A 48 73.27 7.11 18.04
CA ASP A 48 73.04 6.38 16.79
C ASP A 48 74.32 6.25 15.95
N ALA A 49 75.35 7.04 16.23
CA ALA A 49 76.67 7.01 15.60
C ALA A 49 77.79 6.95 16.64
N LYS A 50 78.88 6.26 16.32
CA LYS A 50 80.04 6.13 17.21
C LYS A 50 81.00 7.30 16.98
N LEU A 51 81.28 8.09 18.02
CA LEU A 51 82.34 9.10 17.95
C LEU A 51 83.69 8.39 17.77
N LEU A 52 84.33 8.63 16.62
CA LEU A 52 85.65 8.08 16.29
C LEU A 52 86.78 8.98 16.76
N GLY A 53 86.56 10.29 16.76
CA GLY A 53 87.58 11.25 17.14
C GLY A 53 87.02 12.65 17.35
N GLU A 54 87.65 13.37 18.26
CA GLU A 54 87.37 14.77 18.56
C GLU A 54 88.68 15.55 18.53
N ILE A 55 88.70 16.64 17.79
CA ILE A 55 89.88 17.46 17.57
C ILE A 55 89.53 18.90 17.88
N SER A 56 90.15 19.45 18.92
CA SER A 56 89.98 20.84 19.33
C SER A 56 91.23 21.66 19.03
N ALA A 57 91.05 22.91 18.58
CA ALA A 57 92.12 23.89 18.50
C ALA A 57 91.68 25.25 19.05
N ASN A 58 92.61 25.93 19.72
CA ASN A 58 92.49 27.36 20.02
C ASN A 58 92.92 28.12 18.76
N GLY A 59 91.97 28.75 18.08
CA GLY A 59 92.17 29.29 16.73
C GLY A 59 91.65 28.38 15.61
N VAL A 60 92.02 28.72 14.37
CA VAL A 60 91.62 27.97 13.17
C VAL A 60 92.23 26.57 13.20
N LEU A 61 91.41 25.55 12.98
CA LEU A 61 91.87 24.18 12.89
C LEU A 61 92.60 23.97 11.54
N SER A 62 93.88 23.62 11.61
CA SER A 62 94.70 23.41 10.41
C SER A 62 94.53 22.01 9.83
N HIS A 63 94.58 21.87 8.50
CA HIS A 63 94.55 20.58 7.80
C HIS A 63 95.51 19.55 8.40
N GLN A 64 96.75 19.96 8.73
CA GLN A 64 97.78 19.10 9.30
C GLN A 64 97.39 18.47 10.65
N LYS A 65 96.52 19.12 11.43
CA LYS A 65 96.04 18.59 12.72
C LYS A 65 94.90 17.59 12.55
N VAL A 66 94.15 17.66 11.45
CA VAL A 66 93.04 16.76 11.16
C VAL A 66 93.46 15.57 10.32
N ALA A 67 94.49 15.75 9.48
CA ALA A 67 95.07 14.73 8.61
C ALA A 67 95.30 13.35 9.27
N PRO A 68 95.77 13.24 10.53
CA PRO A 68 95.97 11.93 11.15
C PRO A 68 94.69 11.17 11.51
N HIS A 69 93.52 11.84 11.51
CA HIS A 69 92.27 11.31 12.06
C HIS A 69 91.20 11.02 11.00
N LEU A 70 91.44 11.40 9.74
CA LEU A 70 90.51 11.21 8.64
C LEU A 70 91.21 10.62 7.41
N PRO A 71 90.50 9.82 6.59
CA PRO A 71 91.02 9.36 5.30
C PRO A 71 91.46 10.52 4.40
N GLU A 72 92.57 10.34 3.67
CA GLU A 72 93.20 11.39 2.87
C GLU A 72 92.34 11.83 1.67
N ASP A 73 91.59 10.88 1.09
CA ASP A 73 90.58 11.10 0.06
C ASP A 73 89.42 11.98 0.56
N TRP A 74 88.90 11.71 1.76
CA TRP A 74 87.85 12.54 2.36
C TRP A 74 88.32 13.98 2.57
N LEU A 75 89.54 14.15 3.08
CA LEU A 75 90.12 15.48 3.32
C LEU A 75 90.30 16.26 2.02
N GLN A 76 90.76 15.62 0.94
CA GLN A 76 90.89 16.29 -0.35
C GLN A 76 89.55 16.77 -0.90
N GLU A 77 88.49 15.98 -0.77
CA GLU A 77 87.17 16.31 -1.33
C GLU A 77 86.37 17.31 -0.47
N HIS A 78 86.52 17.22 0.86
CA HIS A 78 85.61 17.87 1.80
C HIS A 78 86.24 18.95 2.66
N TRP A 79 87.57 18.96 2.87
CA TRP A 79 88.19 19.90 3.80
C TRP A 79 87.94 21.37 3.43
N GLY A 80 88.01 21.71 2.14
CA GLY A 80 87.70 23.06 1.65
C GLY A 80 86.29 23.54 1.99
N LYS A 81 85.34 22.61 2.23
CA LYS A 81 83.94 22.90 2.58
C LYS A 81 83.75 23.10 4.09
N THR A 82 84.75 22.77 4.92
CA THR A 82 84.69 22.91 6.39
C THR A 82 85.09 24.31 6.89
N GLY A 83 85.54 25.18 5.99
CA GLY A 83 85.95 26.54 6.31
C GLY A 83 84.77 27.40 6.75
N VAL A 84 84.87 28.01 7.94
CA VAL A 84 83.90 29.00 8.41
C VAL A 84 84.24 30.36 7.80
N SER A 85 83.26 31.00 7.16
CA SER A 85 83.43 32.36 6.63
C SER A 85 83.43 33.38 7.77
N LEU A 86 84.55 34.09 7.94
CA LEU A 86 84.72 35.11 8.96
C LEU A 86 84.40 36.50 8.40
N LYS A 87 83.67 37.32 9.16
CA LYS A 87 83.46 38.73 8.84
C LYS A 87 84.71 39.55 9.21
N SER A 88 84.82 40.76 8.64
CA SER A 88 85.89 41.70 9.01
C SER A 88 85.86 41.95 10.53
N GLN A 89 87.01 41.76 11.20
CA GLN A 89 87.21 41.82 12.66
C GLN A 89 86.79 40.59 13.49
N GLU A 90 86.27 39.52 12.88
CA GLU A 90 86.06 38.24 13.57
C GLU A 90 87.36 37.42 13.58
N ARG A 91 87.63 36.74 14.70
CA ARG A 91 88.68 35.71 14.79
C ARG A 91 88.09 34.44 15.40
N ILE A 92 88.55 33.29 14.94
CA ILE A 92 88.21 32.01 15.57
C ILE A 92 88.98 31.93 16.88
N THR A 93 88.27 31.83 18.00
CA THR A 93 88.86 31.64 19.34
C THR A 93 89.08 30.17 19.63
N SER A 94 88.12 29.32 19.26
CA SER A 94 88.20 27.87 19.35
C SER A 94 87.42 27.20 18.22
N GLN A 95 87.92 26.08 17.73
CA GLN A 95 87.21 25.23 16.77
C GLN A 95 87.26 23.77 17.23
N LEU A 96 86.10 23.10 17.16
CA LEU A 96 85.94 21.68 17.48
C LEU A 96 85.51 20.94 16.22
N PHE A 97 86.17 19.81 15.95
CA PHE A 97 85.84 18.92 14.84
C PHE A 97 85.63 17.51 15.38
N GLN A 98 84.43 16.96 15.17
CA GLN A 98 84.05 15.63 15.65
C GLN A 98 83.72 14.73 14.46
N VAL A 99 84.24 13.50 14.49
CA VAL A 99 84.04 12.48 13.43
C VAL A 99 83.19 11.37 13.99
N PHE A 100 82.12 11.03 13.30
CA PHE A 100 81.19 9.97 13.71
C PHE A 100 81.06 8.89 12.64
N GLU A 101 81.05 7.63 13.06
CA GLU A 101 80.80 6.46 12.22
C GLU A 101 79.36 5.96 12.42
N VAL A 102 78.62 5.82 11.32
CA VAL A 102 77.26 5.25 11.34
C VAL A 102 77.36 3.78 10.90
N PRO A 103 77.07 2.80 11.78
CA PRO A 103 77.12 1.40 11.38
C PRO A 103 75.97 1.10 10.42
N ALA A 104 76.27 0.38 9.34
CA ALA A 104 75.29 -0.16 8.41
C ALA A 104 75.26 -1.69 8.50
N ALA A 105 74.07 -2.27 8.53
CA ALA A 105 73.85 -3.71 8.54
C ALA A 105 73.00 -4.12 7.34
N GLN A 106 73.42 -5.18 6.67
CA GLN A 106 72.68 -5.78 5.56
C GLN A 106 72.02 -7.07 6.05
N VAL A 107 70.69 -7.14 6.04
CA VAL A 107 69.95 -8.38 6.33
C VAL A 107 69.44 -8.93 5.02
N SER A 108 69.94 -10.09 4.62
CA SER A 108 69.37 -10.88 3.54
C SER A 108 68.41 -11.90 4.13
N TYR A 109 67.20 -11.96 3.60
CA TYR A 109 66.23 -12.98 3.99
C TYR A 109 65.51 -13.52 2.76
N ALA A 110 65.14 -14.79 2.82
CA ALA A 110 64.31 -15.44 1.80
C ALA A 110 63.11 -16.07 2.49
N ILE A 111 61.94 -16.02 1.86
CA ILE A 111 60.75 -16.71 2.37
C ILE A 111 60.25 -17.66 1.29
N ALA A 112 60.15 -18.94 1.66
CA ALA A 112 59.87 -20.04 0.74
C ALA A 112 60.96 -20.16 -0.34
N ASP A 113 60.58 -20.40 -1.60
CA ASP A 113 61.47 -20.63 -2.73
C ASP A 113 61.79 -19.34 -3.52
N ALA A 114 61.53 -18.16 -2.95
CA ALA A 114 61.80 -16.88 -3.59
C ALA A 114 63.28 -16.47 -3.48
N ALA A 115 63.78 -15.71 -4.46
CA ALA A 115 65.12 -15.13 -4.40
C ALA A 115 65.28 -14.26 -3.14
N PRO A 116 66.47 -14.28 -2.49
CA PRO A 116 66.70 -13.53 -1.27
C PRO A 116 66.50 -12.03 -1.50
N THR A 117 65.74 -11.39 -0.62
CA THR A 117 65.59 -9.93 -0.58
C THR A 117 66.54 -9.38 0.45
N VAL A 118 67.24 -8.32 0.05
CA VAL A 118 68.19 -7.61 0.87
C VAL A 118 67.52 -6.34 1.38
N VAL A 119 67.59 -6.15 2.70
CA VAL A 119 67.17 -4.91 3.35
C VAL A 119 68.38 -4.31 4.04
N HIS A 120 68.60 -3.02 3.80
CA HIS A 120 69.67 -2.25 4.41
C HIS A 120 69.12 -1.51 5.64
N PHE A 121 69.82 -1.64 6.76
CA PHE A 121 69.55 -0.94 8.01
C PHE A 121 70.75 -0.06 8.35
N GLU A 122 70.50 1.16 8.81
CA GLU A 122 71.54 2.13 9.20
C GLU A 122 71.33 2.62 10.64
N GLY A 123 72.43 2.92 11.33
CA GLY A 123 72.46 3.44 12.70
C GLY A 123 72.60 2.37 13.79
N GLN A 124 73.20 2.72 14.94
CA GLN A 124 73.48 1.79 16.04
C GLN A 124 72.23 1.09 16.59
N ARG A 125 71.08 1.75 16.54
CA ARG A 125 69.82 1.17 17.02
C ARG A 125 69.14 0.27 15.98
N MET A 126 69.56 0.30 14.71
CA MET A 126 68.94 -0.42 13.59
C MET A 126 67.41 -0.21 13.49
N LEU A 127 66.90 0.95 13.95
CA LEU A 127 65.46 1.25 14.08
C LEU A 127 64.87 2.01 12.88
N ALA A 128 65.67 2.41 11.89
CA ALA A 128 65.14 3.07 10.71
C ALA A 128 64.26 2.06 9.93
N PRO A 129 62.96 2.35 9.68
CA PRO A 129 62.16 1.52 8.81
C PRO A 129 62.82 1.48 7.42
N PRO A 130 62.76 0.35 6.70
CA PRO A 130 63.38 0.24 5.39
C PRO A 130 62.87 1.34 4.47
N VAL A 131 63.78 1.93 3.69
CA VAL A 131 63.54 3.06 2.77
C VAL A 131 62.45 2.76 1.72
N SER A 132 62.07 1.49 1.55
CA SER A 132 60.94 1.08 0.71
C SER A 132 60.14 -0.06 1.34
N PRO A 133 58.81 -0.11 1.09
CA PRO A 133 57.98 -1.23 1.52
C PRO A 133 58.45 -2.52 0.86
N ASP A 134 58.49 -3.57 1.66
CA ASP A 134 58.97 -4.87 1.24
C ASP A 134 58.16 -5.42 0.06
N ARG A 135 58.83 -5.56 -1.08
CA ARG A 135 58.20 -6.01 -2.33
C ARG A 135 57.61 -7.42 -2.21
N GLN A 136 58.23 -8.32 -1.43
CA GLN A 136 57.73 -9.68 -1.25
C GLN A 136 56.46 -9.69 -0.42
N PHE A 137 56.43 -8.97 0.71
CA PHE A 137 55.22 -8.89 1.53
C PHE A 137 54.08 -8.13 0.82
N ALA A 138 54.38 -7.06 0.09
CA ALA A 138 53.38 -6.32 -0.68
C ALA A 138 52.74 -7.19 -1.78
N ALA A 139 53.54 -7.96 -2.52
CA ALA A 139 53.03 -8.88 -3.54
C ALA A 139 52.15 -9.99 -2.94
N ARG A 140 52.48 -10.48 -1.74
CA ARG A 140 51.70 -11.50 -1.03
C ARG A 140 50.40 -10.97 -0.46
N ALA A 141 50.45 -9.79 0.16
CA ALA A 141 49.27 -9.09 0.63
C ALA A 141 48.26 -8.94 -0.52
N ARG A 142 48.72 -8.52 -1.70
CA ARG A 142 47.87 -8.44 -2.91
C ARG A 142 47.24 -9.79 -3.28
N LYS A 143 47.97 -10.91 -3.21
CA LYS A 143 47.42 -12.24 -3.51
C LYS A 143 46.36 -12.67 -2.49
N VAL A 144 46.60 -12.46 -1.20
CA VAL A 144 45.62 -12.76 -0.13
C VAL A 144 44.39 -11.86 -0.26
N PHE A 145 44.59 -10.56 -0.50
CA PHE A 145 43.50 -9.62 -0.75
C PHE A 145 42.70 -9.99 -1.99
N ALA A 146 43.35 -10.37 -3.10
CA ALA A 146 42.67 -10.81 -4.31
C ALA A 146 41.81 -12.06 -4.05
N ALA A 147 42.35 -13.06 -3.33
CA ALA A 147 41.57 -14.24 -2.96
C ALA A 147 40.35 -13.90 -2.09
N ARG A 148 40.54 -13.02 -1.09
CA ARG A 148 39.46 -12.54 -0.23
C ARG A 148 38.37 -11.79 -1.00
N TRP A 149 38.77 -10.95 -1.96
CA TRP A 149 37.87 -10.22 -2.84
C TRP A 149 37.06 -11.12 -3.77
N VAL A 150 37.51 -12.35 -4.04
CA VAL A 150 36.73 -13.34 -4.81
C VAL A 150 35.85 -14.19 -3.89
N LEU A 151 36.37 -14.63 -2.74
CA LEU A 151 35.68 -15.57 -1.85
C LEU A 151 34.52 -14.92 -1.09
N ILE A 152 34.64 -13.65 -0.68
CA ILE A 152 33.57 -12.97 0.06
C ILE A 152 32.32 -12.76 -0.83
N PRO A 153 32.43 -12.22 -2.06
CA PRO A 153 31.26 -12.10 -2.94
C PRO A 153 30.63 -13.44 -3.30
N LEU A 154 31.41 -14.53 -3.42
CA LEU A 154 30.82 -15.85 -3.61
C LEU A 154 30.02 -16.30 -2.38
N ALA A 155 30.56 -16.11 -1.18
CA ALA A 155 29.91 -16.54 0.05
C ALA A 155 28.65 -15.73 0.40
N VAL A 156 28.59 -14.46 0.01
CA VAL A 156 27.42 -13.60 0.24
C VAL A 156 26.46 -13.59 -0.96
N GLY A 157 27.02 -13.56 -2.18
CA GLY A 157 26.27 -13.42 -3.41
C GLY A 157 25.43 -14.64 -3.74
N ILE A 158 25.94 -15.87 -3.51
CA ILE A 158 25.16 -17.09 -3.78
C ILE A 158 23.90 -17.15 -2.88
N PRO A 159 23.98 -17.02 -1.54
CA PRO A 159 22.78 -16.97 -0.70
C PRO A 159 21.84 -15.82 -1.06
N PHE A 160 22.39 -14.65 -1.41
CA PHE A 160 21.59 -13.50 -1.81
C PHE A 160 20.80 -13.75 -3.11
N LEU A 161 21.39 -14.43 -4.10
CA LEU A 161 20.69 -14.84 -5.32
C LEU A 161 19.52 -15.79 -5.02
N TYR A 162 19.70 -16.73 -4.08
CA TYR A 162 18.61 -17.61 -3.61
C TYR A 162 17.50 -16.83 -2.91
N LEU A 163 17.83 -15.82 -2.09
CA LEU A 163 16.83 -14.95 -1.46
C LEU A 163 16.01 -14.16 -2.48
N ILE A 164 16.65 -13.67 -3.54
CA ILE A 164 15.95 -12.94 -4.62
C ILE A 164 15.03 -13.87 -5.43
N ARG A 165 15.42 -15.14 -5.61
CA ARG A 165 14.67 -16.10 -6.43
C ARG A 165 13.29 -16.44 -5.86
N GLY A 166 13.08 -16.27 -4.55
CA GLY A 166 11.74 -16.34 -3.95
C GLY A 166 11.74 -16.79 -2.50
N SER A 167 10.56 -16.68 -1.87
CA SER A 167 10.33 -17.05 -0.46
C SER A 167 10.53 -18.55 -0.18
N TYR A 168 10.44 -19.41 -1.19
CA TYR A 168 10.71 -20.85 -1.08
C TYR A 168 12.08 -21.15 -0.46
N PHE A 169 13.10 -20.36 -0.82
CA PHE A 169 14.47 -20.57 -0.35
C PHE A 169 14.73 -20.03 1.06
N TRP A 170 13.74 -19.43 1.72
CA TRP A 170 13.85 -18.95 3.11
C TRP A 170 13.70 -20.11 4.09
N ASN A 171 14.60 -21.09 3.99
CA ASN A 171 14.54 -22.33 4.75
C ASN A 171 15.89 -22.67 5.40
N VAL A 172 15.92 -23.75 6.18
CA VAL A 172 17.11 -24.21 6.91
C VAL A 172 18.27 -24.52 5.96
N TRP A 173 17.99 -24.95 4.73
CA TRP A 173 19.04 -25.28 3.74
C TRP A 173 19.79 -24.05 3.26
N LEU A 174 19.13 -22.90 3.10
CA LEU A 174 19.82 -21.65 2.78
C LEU A 174 20.76 -21.19 3.91
N ALA A 175 20.34 -21.38 5.17
CA ALA A 175 21.20 -21.09 6.32
C ALA A 175 22.42 -22.01 6.34
N ALA A 176 22.23 -23.31 6.09
CA ALA A 176 23.32 -24.28 5.97
C ALA A 176 24.27 -23.95 4.81
N LEU A 177 23.73 -23.58 3.64
CA LEU A 177 24.52 -23.17 2.47
C LEU A 177 25.37 -21.94 2.79
N SER A 178 24.78 -20.93 3.43
CA SER A 178 25.48 -19.72 3.86
C SER A 178 26.62 -20.03 4.84
N ALA A 179 26.38 -20.93 5.80
CA ALA A 179 27.40 -21.38 6.74
C ALA A 179 28.55 -22.12 6.04
N PHE A 180 28.27 -23.08 5.15
CA PHE A 180 29.31 -23.82 4.42
C PHE A 180 30.12 -22.94 3.47
N LEU A 181 29.49 -21.96 2.81
CA LEU A 181 30.19 -21.00 1.96
C LEU A 181 31.06 -20.05 2.78
N GLY A 182 30.59 -19.56 3.93
CA GLY A 182 31.37 -18.74 4.84
C GLY A 182 32.59 -19.49 5.40
N VAL A 183 32.40 -20.75 5.81
CA VAL A 183 33.48 -21.63 6.25
C VAL A 183 34.47 -21.88 5.10
N SER A 184 33.99 -22.16 3.89
CA SER A 184 34.86 -22.34 2.72
C SER A 184 35.70 -21.09 2.41
N ALA A 185 35.11 -19.89 2.48
CA ALA A 185 35.80 -18.63 2.25
C ALA A 185 36.92 -18.38 3.27
N THR A 186 36.64 -18.60 4.56
CA THR A 186 37.64 -18.43 5.62
C THR A 186 38.78 -19.46 5.52
N LEU A 187 38.47 -20.72 5.24
CA LEU A 187 39.47 -21.77 5.02
C LEU A 187 40.31 -21.51 3.76
N GLY A 188 39.69 -20.98 2.69
CA GLY A 188 40.37 -20.58 1.46
C GLY A 188 41.34 -19.42 1.66
N GLU A 189 40.96 -18.42 2.47
CA GLU A 189 41.87 -17.33 2.87
C GLU A 189 43.09 -17.86 3.63
N HIS A 190 42.88 -18.77 4.61
CA HIS A 190 43.96 -19.42 5.35
C HIS A 190 44.88 -20.27 4.46
N PHE A 191 44.30 -20.96 3.47
CA PHE A 191 45.07 -21.69 2.46
C PHE A 191 46.01 -20.76 1.69
N VAL A 192 45.50 -19.67 1.11
CA VAL A 192 46.31 -18.73 0.32
C VAL A 192 47.38 -18.06 1.18
N ARG A 193 47.05 -17.73 2.44
CA ARG A 193 48.02 -17.19 3.40
C ARG A 193 49.15 -18.18 3.71
N ASP A 194 48.83 -19.40 4.08
CA ASP A 194 49.86 -20.39 4.47
C ASP A 194 50.67 -20.88 3.25
N TRP A 195 50.04 -20.91 2.07
CA TRP A 195 50.72 -21.18 0.79
C TRP A 195 51.72 -20.08 0.43
N THR A 196 51.32 -18.81 0.53
CA THR A 196 52.21 -17.66 0.27
C THR A 196 53.34 -17.52 1.30
N LEU A 197 53.22 -18.15 2.47
CA LEU A 197 54.27 -18.26 3.49
C LEU A 197 55.17 -19.51 3.33
N GLY A 198 54.91 -20.37 2.34
CA GLY A 198 55.69 -21.60 2.12
C GLY A 198 55.44 -22.70 3.14
N LYS A 199 54.40 -22.58 3.97
CA LYS A 199 54.02 -23.59 4.98
C LYS A 199 53.28 -24.76 4.31
N LYS A 200 54.02 -25.61 3.59
CA LYS A 200 53.48 -26.68 2.72
C LYS A 200 52.48 -27.61 3.45
N THR A 201 52.75 -27.97 4.70
CA THR A 201 51.85 -28.83 5.52
C THR A 201 50.57 -28.11 5.94
N GLY A 202 50.68 -26.85 6.39
CA GLY A 202 49.53 -26.01 6.75
C GLY A 202 48.63 -25.72 5.55
N ALA A 203 49.22 -25.30 4.43
CA ALA A 203 48.51 -25.06 3.18
C ALA A 203 47.74 -26.31 2.72
N ARG A 204 48.35 -27.50 2.74
CA ARG A 204 47.64 -28.74 2.34
C ARG A 204 46.41 -29.02 3.21
N ARG A 205 46.51 -28.83 4.54
CA ARG A 205 45.38 -29.05 5.46
C ARG A 205 44.23 -28.08 5.21
N TRP A 206 44.54 -26.79 5.05
CA TRP A 206 43.53 -25.77 4.75
C TRP A 206 42.88 -25.99 3.38
N GLY A 207 43.68 -26.35 2.37
CA GLY A 207 43.18 -26.64 1.02
C GLY A 207 42.20 -27.82 1.00
N ILE A 208 42.52 -28.93 1.67
CA ILE A 208 41.60 -30.08 1.79
C ILE A 208 40.31 -29.68 2.52
N SER A 209 40.42 -28.93 3.62
CA SER A 209 39.26 -28.51 4.41
C SER A 209 38.34 -27.56 3.63
N ALA A 210 38.92 -26.62 2.87
CA ALA A 210 38.18 -25.73 1.98
C ALA A 210 37.48 -26.52 0.86
N ALA A 211 38.16 -27.50 0.26
CA ALA A 211 37.57 -28.37 -0.76
C ALA A 211 36.37 -29.18 -0.23
N VAL A 212 36.50 -29.79 0.95
CA VAL A 212 35.38 -30.52 1.59
C VAL A 212 34.21 -29.59 1.88
N SER A 213 34.46 -28.40 2.43
CA SER A 213 33.40 -27.41 2.70
C SER A 213 32.71 -26.95 1.41
N ALA A 214 33.45 -26.77 0.32
CA ALA A 214 32.89 -26.43 -0.98
C ALA A 214 32.02 -27.55 -1.56
N VAL A 215 32.43 -28.81 -1.40
CA VAL A 215 31.61 -29.98 -1.79
C VAL A 215 30.32 -30.04 -0.99
N LEU A 216 30.38 -29.82 0.34
CA LEU A 216 29.19 -29.79 1.20
C LEU A 216 28.25 -28.63 0.81
N ALA A 217 28.79 -27.46 0.48
CA ALA A 217 27.98 -26.36 -0.06
C ALA A 217 27.29 -26.75 -1.37
N GLY A 218 28.00 -27.43 -2.29
CA GLY A 218 27.41 -27.94 -3.53
C GLY A 218 26.28 -28.95 -3.32
N VAL A 219 26.47 -29.92 -2.41
CA VAL A 219 25.42 -30.89 -2.05
C VAL A 219 24.21 -30.19 -1.41
N THR A 220 24.46 -29.22 -0.52
CA THR A 220 23.40 -28.45 0.13
C THR A 220 22.59 -27.64 -0.88
N ALA A 221 23.27 -27.02 -1.87
CA ALA A 221 22.60 -26.31 -2.95
C ALA A 221 21.71 -27.25 -3.77
N LEU A 222 22.21 -28.44 -4.15
CA LEU A 222 21.42 -29.43 -4.89
C LEU A 222 20.17 -29.92 -4.14
N VAL A 223 20.26 -30.08 -2.82
CA VAL A 223 19.13 -30.49 -1.97
C VAL A 223 18.15 -29.33 -1.74
N ALA A 224 18.62 -28.09 -1.79
CA ALA A 224 17.79 -26.90 -1.63
C ALA A 224 16.98 -26.54 -2.88
N GLU A 225 17.36 -27.07 -4.06
CA GLU A 225 16.60 -26.86 -5.28
C GLU A 225 15.23 -27.56 -5.20
N PRO A 226 14.16 -26.89 -5.66
CA PRO A 226 12.84 -27.51 -5.70
C PRO A 226 12.84 -28.69 -6.66
N SER A 227 12.09 -29.74 -6.34
CA SER A 227 12.02 -30.93 -7.19
C SER A 227 10.62 -31.52 -7.30
N LEU A 228 10.28 -32.03 -8.49
CA LEU A 228 8.99 -32.66 -8.75
C LEU A 228 8.75 -33.87 -7.81
N GLY A 229 9.80 -34.63 -7.53
CA GLY A 229 9.72 -35.77 -6.61
C GLY A 229 9.41 -35.37 -5.16
N ALA A 230 9.88 -34.20 -4.70
CA ALA A 230 9.50 -33.67 -3.40
C ALA A 230 8.02 -33.24 -3.40
N ALA A 231 7.58 -32.51 -4.43
CA ALA A 231 6.18 -32.10 -4.57
C ALA A 231 5.21 -33.30 -4.55
N GLN A 232 5.51 -34.34 -5.35
CA GLN A 232 4.73 -35.58 -5.38
C GLN A 232 4.73 -36.28 -4.02
N ARG A 233 5.87 -36.33 -3.32
CA ARG A 233 5.94 -36.88 -1.96
C ARG A 233 5.02 -36.11 -1.01
N HIS A 234 5.09 -34.78 -1.02
CA HIS A 234 4.22 -33.92 -0.21
C HIS A 234 2.74 -34.14 -0.52
N LEU A 235 2.36 -34.28 -1.79
CA LEU A 235 1.00 -34.63 -2.19
C LEU A 235 0.56 -35.98 -1.60
N THR A 236 1.39 -37.03 -1.73
CA THR A 236 1.06 -38.37 -1.19
C THR A 236 0.97 -38.42 0.33
N GLU A 237 1.78 -37.61 1.03
CA GLU A 237 1.74 -37.46 2.49
C GLU A 237 0.62 -36.52 2.95
N GLY A 238 -0.07 -35.86 2.02
CA GLY A 238 -1.13 -34.91 2.35
C GLY A 238 -0.65 -33.57 2.88
N ARG A 239 0.60 -33.19 2.65
CA ARG A 239 1.16 -31.88 3.03
C ARG A 239 0.96 -30.89 1.88
N LEU A 240 -0.29 -30.46 1.69
CA LEU A 240 -0.69 -29.68 0.51
C LEU A 240 -0.01 -28.30 0.44
N ASP A 241 0.19 -27.64 1.58
CA ASP A 241 0.91 -26.34 1.63
C ASP A 241 2.37 -26.47 1.21
N ASP A 242 3.03 -27.56 1.64
CA ASP A 242 4.42 -27.86 1.26
C ASP A 242 4.48 -28.20 -0.24
N ALA A 243 3.55 -29.01 -0.74
CA ALA A 243 3.43 -29.33 -2.16
C ALA A 243 3.21 -28.08 -3.03
N ASN A 244 2.34 -27.17 -2.60
CA ASN A 244 2.07 -25.91 -3.28
C ASN A 244 3.33 -25.02 -3.33
N LYS A 245 4.06 -24.89 -2.21
CA LYS A 245 5.33 -24.13 -2.18
C LYS A 245 6.36 -24.72 -3.13
N GLU A 246 6.49 -26.04 -3.18
CA GLU A 246 7.41 -26.75 -4.06
C GLU A 246 7.04 -26.55 -5.53
N LEU A 247 5.76 -26.70 -5.88
CA LEU A 247 5.26 -26.52 -7.25
C LEU A 247 5.41 -25.08 -7.73
N LEU A 248 5.05 -24.08 -6.91
CA LEU A 248 5.26 -22.67 -7.24
C LEU A 248 6.73 -22.32 -7.50
N ALA A 249 7.66 -22.99 -6.80
CA ALA A 249 9.08 -22.79 -7.00
C ALA A 249 9.61 -23.45 -8.28
N LEU A 250 8.93 -24.51 -8.77
CA LEU A 250 9.22 -25.17 -10.04
C LEU A 250 8.63 -24.41 -11.24
N GLY A 251 7.40 -23.91 -11.12
CA GLY A 251 6.70 -23.23 -12.20
C GLY A 251 5.24 -22.92 -11.85
N GLY A 252 4.62 -22.04 -12.64
CA GLY A 252 3.20 -21.71 -12.47
C GLY A 252 2.25 -22.83 -12.92
N PRO A 253 0.95 -22.71 -12.60
CA PRO A 253 -0.08 -23.68 -13.01
C PRO A 253 -0.27 -23.76 -14.54
N GLU A 254 0.24 -22.79 -15.29
CA GLU A 254 0.20 -22.76 -16.75
C GLU A 254 1.31 -23.61 -17.41
N ASP A 255 2.29 -24.11 -16.64
CA ASP A 255 3.37 -24.93 -17.19
C ASP A 255 2.84 -26.32 -17.59
N PRO A 256 2.88 -26.70 -18.88
CA PRO A 256 2.40 -27.99 -19.35
C PRO A 256 3.11 -29.18 -18.69
N ALA A 257 4.35 -29.01 -18.23
CA ALA A 257 5.12 -30.07 -17.58
C ALA A 257 4.66 -30.36 -16.15
N LEU A 258 3.97 -29.42 -15.49
CA LEU A 258 3.51 -29.51 -14.10
C LEU A 258 1.98 -29.62 -13.99
N GLN A 259 1.27 -29.61 -15.12
CA GLN A 259 -0.18 -29.52 -15.16
C GLN A 259 -0.88 -30.66 -14.40
N GLN A 260 -0.31 -31.87 -14.44
CA GLN A 260 -0.86 -33.03 -13.75
C GLN A 260 -0.73 -32.87 -12.22
N GLU A 261 0.43 -32.44 -11.74
CA GLU A 261 0.68 -32.23 -10.31
C GLU A 261 -0.14 -31.06 -9.74
N TRP A 262 -0.32 -29.99 -10.52
CA TRP A 262 -1.25 -28.91 -10.16
C TRP A 262 -2.70 -29.42 -10.08
N THR A 263 -3.12 -30.25 -11.04
CA THR A 263 -4.45 -30.89 -11.03
C THR A 263 -4.62 -31.76 -9.78
N ASP A 264 -3.61 -32.55 -9.43
CA ASP A 264 -3.65 -33.44 -8.26
C ASP A 264 -3.63 -32.64 -6.93
N LEU A 265 -2.89 -31.53 -6.87
CA LEU A 265 -2.91 -30.58 -5.75
C LEU A 265 -4.30 -29.98 -5.55
N HIS A 266 -4.90 -29.38 -6.59
CA HIS A 266 -6.22 -28.76 -6.50
C HIS A 266 -7.31 -29.78 -6.18
N LEU A 267 -7.24 -30.98 -6.75
CA LEU A 267 -8.14 -32.07 -6.37
C LEU A 267 -8.01 -32.41 -4.87
N ALA A 268 -6.79 -32.59 -4.38
CA ALA A 268 -6.56 -32.95 -2.97
C ALA A 268 -6.96 -31.83 -2.01
N HIS A 269 -6.74 -30.56 -2.38
CA HIS A 269 -7.14 -29.40 -1.60
C HIS A 269 -8.67 -29.28 -1.54
N ALA A 270 -9.34 -29.33 -2.69
CA ALA A 270 -10.78 -29.28 -2.79
C ALA A 270 -11.48 -30.40 -1.99
N LEU A 271 -10.97 -31.63 -2.03
CA LEU A 271 -11.55 -32.76 -1.30
C LEU A 271 -11.35 -32.67 0.23
N ARG A 272 -10.45 -31.83 0.71
CA ARG A 272 -10.20 -31.60 2.15
C ARG A 272 -10.84 -30.33 2.67
N ALA A 273 -11.06 -29.34 1.82
CA ALA A 273 -11.68 -28.10 2.21
C ALA A 273 -13.14 -28.34 2.66
N GLU A 274 -13.50 -27.67 3.76
CA GLU A 274 -14.85 -27.70 4.33
C GLU A 274 -15.70 -26.51 3.89
N SER A 275 -15.05 -25.47 3.34
CA SER A 275 -15.73 -24.26 2.88
C SER A 275 -16.15 -24.38 1.42
N VAL A 276 -17.39 -24.00 1.12
CA VAL A 276 -17.91 -24.00 -0.26
C VAL A 276 -17.10 -23.08 -1.17
N LYS A 277 -16.57 -21.98 -0.61
CA LYS A 277 -15.77 -21.01 -1.36
C LYS A 277 -14.44 -21.60 -1.85
N GLU A 278 -13.65 -22.21 -0.96
CA GLU A 278 -12.35 -22.79 -1.34
C GLU A 278 -12.54 -23.91 -2.37
N VAL A 279 -13.53 -24.78 -2.15
CA VAL A 279 -13.83 -25.87 -3.10
C VAL A 279 -14.27 -25.33 -4.46
N ALA A 280 -15.10 -24.28 -4.50
CA ALA A 280 -15.52 -23.65 -5.75
C ALA A 280 -14.36 -22.99 -6.51
N GLU A 281 -13.43 -22.34 -5.80
CA GLU A 281 -12.23 -21.74 -6.38
C GLU A 281 -11.32 -22.81 -7.00
N ASP A 282 -11.05 -23.92 -6.29
CA ASP A 282 -10.27 -25.04 -6.84
C ASP A 282 -10.96 -25.73 -8.00
N ALA A 283 -12.29 -25.88 -7.93
CA ALA A 283 -13.04 -26.46 -9.02
C ALA A 283 -12.74 -25.70 -10.31
N LEU A 284 -12.83 -24.36 -10.28
CA LEU A 284 -12.60 -23.49 -11.45
C LEU A 284 -11.19 -23.56 -12.03
N LEU A 285 -10.19 -23.98 -11.24
CA LEU A 285 -8.82 -24.21 -11.71
C LEU A 285 -8.66 -25.55 -12.41
N LEU A 286 -9.56 -26.51 -12.18
CA LEU A 286 -9.57 -27.80 -12.86
C LEU A 286 -10.22 -27.70 -14.23
N LYS A 287 -9.66 -28.44 -15.20
CA LYS A 287 -10.18 -28.50 -16.57
C LYS A 287 -11.62 -29.03 -16.58
N ALA A 288 -12.54 -28.27 -17.18
CA ALA A 288 -13.93 -28.66 -17.37
C ALA A 288 -14.06 -30.02 -18.09
N GLY A 289 -14.94 -30.88 -17.59
CA GLY A 289 -15.17 -32.24 -18.11
C GLY A 289 -14.10 -33.28 -17.75
N SER A 290 -13.08 -32.92 -16.94
CA SER A 290 -12.12 -33.91 -16.42
C SER A 290 -12.74 -34.76 -15.30
N PRO A 291 -12.29 -36.01 -15.11
CA PRO A 291 -12.80 -36.85 -14.02
C PRO A 291 -12.43 -36.30 -12.64
N GLN A 292 -11.34 -35.55 -12.50
CA GLN A 292 -10.98 -34.82 -11.29
C GLN A 292 -11.98 -33.71 -11.00
N ARG A 293 -12.32 -32.90 -12.02
CA ARG A 293 -13.33 -31.85 -11.91
C ARG A 293 -14.69 -32.40 -11.47
N ALA A 294 -15.15 -33.50 -12.07
CA ALA A 294 -16.40 -34.15 -11.69
C ALA A 294 -16.43 -34.61 -10.21
N LYS A 295 -15.30 -35.11 -9.67
CA LYS A 295 -15.20 -35.46 -8.26
C LYS A 295 -15.29 -34.24 -7.34
N VAL A 296 -14.64 -33.14 -7.72
CA VAL A 296 -14.70 -31.89 -6.96
C VAL A 296 -16.10 -31.29 -7.00
N ASP A 297 -16.76 -31.28 -8.17
CA ASP A 297 -18.12 -30.76 -8.29
C ASP A 297 -19.13 -31.59 -7.48
N GLN A 298 -18.97 -32.92 -7.44
CA GLN A 298 -19.78 -33.78 -6.57
C GLN A 298 -19.60 -33.43 -5.09
N HIS A 299 -18.35 -33.26 -4.63
CA HIS A 299 -18.06 -32.85 -3.24
C HIS A 299 -18.59 -31.44 -2.93
N LEU A 300 -18.44 -30.50 -3.88
CA LEU A 300 -18.98 -29.15 -3.79
C LEU A 300 -20.50 -29.16 -3.66
N LEU A 301 -21.19 -29.99 -4.44
CA LEU A 301 -22.64 -30.15 -4.35
C LEU A 301 -23.06 -30.68 -2.98
N GLU A 302 -22.40 -31.71 -2.47
CA GLU A 302 -22.71 -32.30 -1.15
C GLU A 302 -22.51 -31.29 -0.01
N LEU A 303 -21.41 -30.53 -0.03
CA LEU A 303 -21.15 -29.44 0.92
C LEU A 303 -22.18 -28.32 0.81
N THR A 304 -22.46 -27.88 -0.42
CA THR A 304 -23.45 -26.82 -0.70
C THR A 304 -24.82 -27.23 -0.20
N GLN A 305 -25.27 -28.45 -0.52
CA GLN A 305 -26.55 -28.99 -0.05
C GLN A 305 -26.61 -29.02 1.48
N ARG A 306 -25.55 -29.50 2.15
CA ARG A 306 -25.49 -29.55 3.61
C ARG A 306 -25.62 -28.15 4.23
N GLN A 307 -24.84 -27.19 3.74
CA GLN A 307 -24.85 -25.82 4.27
C GLN A 307 -26.16 -25.09 3.96
N VAL A 308 -26.68 -25.21 2.74
CA VAL A 308 -27.99 -24.64 2.36
C VAL A 308 -29.10 -25.21 3.25
N LEU A 309 -29.21 -26.53 3.37
CA LEU A 309 -30.25 -27.16 4.20
C LEU A 309 -30.10 -26.77 5.68
N HIS A 310 -28.88 -26.60 6.19
CA HIS A 310 -28.64 -26.12 7.55
C HIS A 310 -29.12 -24.67 7.74
N SER A 311 -28.80 -23.77 6.81
CA SER A 311 -29.26 -22.37 6.83
C SER A 311 -30.79 -22.28 6.71
N LEU A 312 -31.41 -23.12 5.87
CA LEU A 312 -32.87 -23.19 5.75
C LEU A 312 -33.54 -23.72 7.01
N ALA A 313 -32.96 -24.73 7.68
CA ALA A 313 -33.45 -25.20 8.98
C ALA A 313 -33.39 -24.10 10.05
N SER A 314 -32.41 -23.21 9.97
CA SER A 314 -32.26 -22.03 10.82
C SER A 314 -33.11 -20.83 10.40
N LYS A 315 -33.92 -20.97 9.34
CA LYS A 315 -34.75 -19.91 8.73
C LYS A 315 -33.94 -18.70 8.23
N GLU A 316 -32.75 -18.95 7.71
CA GLU A 316 -31.85 -17.95 7.13
C GLU A 316 -31.72 -18.12 5.60
N PRO A 317 -32.74 -17.74 4.82
CA PRO A 317 -32.72 -17.93 3.36
C PRO A 317 -31.64 -17.07 2.67
N ALA A 318 -31.28 -15.92 3.23
CA ALA A 318 -30.22 -15.06 2.71
C ALA A 318 -28.84 -15.75 2.74
N SER A 319 -28.47 -16.35 3.87
CA SER A 319 -27.22 -17.11 4.02
C SER A 319 -27.22 -18.33 3.09
N ALA A 320 -28.37 -19.01 2.94
CA ALA A 320 -28.50 -20.13 2.00
C ALA A 320 -28.29 -19.69 0.54
N LEU A 321 -28.84 -18.54 0.14
CA LEU A 321 -28.66 -17.98 -1.19
C LEU A 321 -27.20 -17.58 -1.45
N GLU A 322 -26.53 -17.00 -0.47
CA GLU A 322 -25.11 -16.64 -0.55
C GLU A 322 -24.24 -17.88 -0.82
N VAL A 323 -24.40 -18.94 -0.02
CA VAL A 323 -23.68 -20.20 -0.22
C VAL A 323 -23.93 -20.76 -1.63
N LEU A 324 -25.19 -20.80 -2.07
CA LEU A 324 -25.53 -21.30 -3.40
C LEU A 324 -24.96 -20.43 -4.53
N SER A 325 -24.89 -19.11 -4.34
CA SER A 325 -24.33 -18.17 -5.32
C SER A 325 -22.83 -18.37 -5.54
N ILE A 326 -22.10 -18.76 -4.49
CA ILE A 326 -20.67 -19.08 -4.56
C ILE A 326 -20.45 -20.38 -5.33
N ALA A 327 -21.27 -21.40 -5.07
CA ALA A 327 -21.13 -22.71 -5.73
C ALA A 327 -21.64 -22.74 -7.18
N ARG A 328 -22.58 -21.85 -7.53
CA ARG A 328 -23.30 -21.88 -8.82
C ARG A 328 -22.38 -21.88 -10.05
N PRO A 329 -21.35 -21.03 -10.18
CA PRO A 329 -20.49 -21.01 -11.38
C PRO A 329 -19.82 -22.35 -11.66
N ALA A 330 -19.55 -23.12 -10.61
CA ALA A 330 -18.95 -24.45 -10.72
C ALA A 330 -20.00 -25.55 -11.00
N LEU A 331 -21.17 -25.48 -10.35
CA LEU A 331 -22.18 -26.54 -10.42
C LEU A 331 -23.18 -26.41 -11.58
N GLU A 332 -23.38 -25.22 -12.16
CA GLU A 332 -24.45 -24.96 -13.12
C GLU A 332 -24.31 -25.78 -14.42
N GLN A 333 -23.09 -26.17 -14.80
CA GLN A 333 -22.83 -26.94 -16.00
C GLN A 333 -23.30 -28.40 -15.89
N ASP A 334 -22.94 -29.08 -14.80
CA ASP A 334 -23.17 -30.52 -14.64
C ASP A 334 -24.32 -30.87 -13.68
N PHE A 335 -24.69 -29.93 -12.79
CA PHE A 335 -25.68 -30.11 -11.72
C PHE A 335 -26.79 -29.04 -11.73
N SER A 336 -27.13 -28.51 -12.91
CA SER A 336 -28.19 -27.50 -13.09
C SER A 336 -29.51 -27.85 -12.39
N LYS A 337 -29.91 -29.13 -12.42
CA LYS A 337 -31.12 -29.62 -11.76
C LYS A 337 -31.03 -29.50 -10.24
N ASP A 338 -29.93 -29.93 -9.62
CA ASP A 338 -29.77 -29.87 -8.16
C ASP A 338 -29.68 -28.42 -7.67
N VAL A 339 -28.98 -27.55 -8.42
CA VAL A 339 -28.96 -26.11 -8.17
C VAL A 339 -30.36 -25.51 -8.26
N GLY A 340 -31.17 -25.94 -9.24
CA GLY A 340 -32.58 -25.56 -9.38
C GLY A 340 -33.43 -25.98 -8.17
N VAL A 341 -33.29 -27.22 -7.70
CA VAL A 341 -33.98 -27.74 -6.51
C VAL A 341 -33.59 -26.95 -5.26
N LEU A 342 -32.30 -26.69 -5.03
CA LEU A 342 -31.84 -25.89 -3.88
C LEU A 342 -32.35 -24.45 -3.95
N THR A 343 -32.29 -23.82 -5.13
CA THR A 343 -32.83 -22.47 -5.36
C THR A 343 -34.33 -22.42 -5.06
N ALA A 344 -35.08 -23.44 -5.50
CA ALA A 344 -36.51 -23.52 -5.25
C ALA A 344 -36.83 -23.72 -3.75
N ASN A 345 -36.04 -24.51 -3.02
CA ASN A 345 -36.21 -24.71 -1.59
C ASN A 345 -35.92 -23.44 -0.77
N ILE A 346 -34.95 -22.62 -1.21
CA ILE A 346 -34.67 -21.30 -0.62
C ILE A 346 -35.91 -20.41 -0.76
N HIS A 347 -36.46 -20.29 -1.97
CA HIS A 347 -37.65 -19.49 -2.22
C HIS A 347 -38.93 -20.05 -1.57
N ASP A 348 -39.05 -21.38 -1.41
CA ASP A 348 -40.13 -21.99 -0.63
C ASP A 348 -40.04 -21.60 0.85
N THR A 349 -38.83 -21.46 1.41
CA THR A 349 -38.63 -20.98 2.79
C THR A 349 -38.95 -19.49 2.92
N GLU A 350 -38.56 -18.67 1.94
CA GLU A 350 -38.95 -17.25 1.87
C GLU A 350 -40.47 -17.09 1.77
N TYR A 351 -41.16 -17.95 1.01
CA TYR A 351 -42.61 -17.97 0.91
C TYR A 351 -43.28 -18.14 2.28
N GLU A 352 -42.79 -19.04 3.13
CA GLU A 352 -43.32 -19.25 4.49
C GLU A 352 -43.08 -18.04 5.41
N ALA A 353 -42.03 -17.26 5.15
CA ALA A 353 -41.72 -16.03 5.89
C ALA A 353 -42.51 -14.80 5.40
N CYS A 354 -43.12 -14.86 4.21
CA CYS A 354 -43.86 -13.74 3.63
C CYS A 354 -45.14 -13.40 4.42
N SER A 355 -45.28 -12.13 4.79
CA SER A 355 -46.46 -11.56 5.45
C SER A 355 -47.55 -11.05 4.49
N THR A 356 -47.22 -10.87 3.21
CA THR A 356 -48.15 -10.38 2.18
C THR A 356 -48.30 -11.38 1.03
N ASP A 357 -49.45 -11.37 0.38
CA ASP A 357 -49.70 -12.25 -0.77
C ASP A 357 -48.86 -11.85 -2.00
N ALA A 358 -48.47 -10.58 -2.13
CA ALA A 358 -47.56 -10.13 -3.17
C ALA A 358 -46.14 -10.71 -2.98
N CYS A 359 -45.62 -10.70 -1.74
CA CYS A 359 -44.36 -11.37 -1.39
C CYS A 359 -44.44 -12.86 -1.70
N ARG A 360 -45.55 -13.53 -1.30
CA ARG A 360 -45.79 -14.95 -1.58
C ARG A 360 -45.83 -15.26 -3.07
N TRP A 361 -46.47 -14.40 -3.87
CA TRP A 361 -46.53 -14.53 -5.31
C TRP A 361 -45.15 -14.46 -5.95
N LYS A 362 -44.34 -13.47 -5.56
CA LYS A 362 -42.99 -13.27 -6.08
C LYS A 362 -42.07 -14.44 -5.75
N THR A 363 -42.06 -14.88 -4.50
CA THR A 363 -41.23 -16.00 -4.01
C THR A 363 -41.66 -17.33 -4.62
N LEU A 364 -42.95 -17.67 -4.65
CA LEU A 364 -43.45 -18.87 -5.34
C LEU A 364 -43.15 -18.85 -6.84
N GLY A 365 -43.28 -17.69 -7.49
CA GLY A 365 -42.95 -17.55 -8.91
C GLY A 365 -41.47 -17.80 -9.18
N ALA A 366 -40.58 -17.35 -8.29
CA ALA A 366 -39.16 -17.66 -8.36
C ALA A 366 -38.88 -19.15 -8.08
N ALA A 367 -39.53 -19.74 -7.07
CA ALA A 367 -39.42 -21.16 -6.75
C ALA A 367 -39.87 -22.06 -7.92
N LEU A 368 -40.98 -21.72 -8.59
CA LEU A 368 -41.50 -22.47 -9.73
C LEU A 368 -40.60 -22.38 -10.96
N ARG A 369 -39.98 -21.22 -11.21
CA ARG A 369 -38.98 -21.05 -12.28
C ARG A 369 -37.70 -21.82 -12.01
N ALA A 370 -37.31 -21.93 -10.75
CA ALA A 370 -36.12 -22.67 -10.33
C ALA A 370 -36.32 -24.19 -10.43
N GLU A 371 -37.48 -24.69 -9.99
CA GLU A 371 -37.86 -26.10 -10.16
C GLU A 371 -39.38 -26.24 -10.22
N HIS A 372 -39.88 -26.75 -11.35
CA HIS A 372 -41.31 -26.90 -11.58
C HIS A 372 -41.88 -28.11 -10.83
N THR A 373 -42.86 -27.89 -9.96
CA THR A 373 -43.62 -28.98 -9.31
C THR A 373 -45.13 -28.69 -9.30
N PRO A 374 -46.00 -29.71 -9.42
CA PRO A 374 -47.45 -29.51 -9.37
C PRO A 374 -47.94 -28.82 -8.09
N ALA A 375 -47.26 -29.08 -6.97
CA ALA A 375 -47.58 -28.47 -5.68
C ALA A 375 -47.27 -26.95 -5.64
N ARG A 376 -46.17 -26.51 -6.28
CA ARG A 376 -45.84 -25.08 -6.40
C ARG A 376 -46.78 -24.38 -7.37
N GLU A 377 -47.10 -25.01 -8.49
CA GLU A 377 -48.06 -24.48 -9.47
C GLU A 377 -49.45 -24.28 -8.84
N GLN A 378 -49.94 -25.28 -8.07
CA GLN A 378 -51.21 -25.16 -7.37
C GLN A 378 -51.20 -24.05 -6.30
N ARG A 379 -50.10 -23.91 -5.54
CA ARG A 379 -49.95 -22.83 -4.54
C ARG A 379 -49.92 -21.46 -5.21
N LEU A 380 -49.15 -21.32 -6.30
CA LEU A 380 -49.07 -20.10 -7.09
C LEU A 380 -50.46 -19.73 -7.64
N GLY A 381 -51.22 -20.70 -8.17
CA GLY A 381 -52.59 -20.48 -8.64
C GLY A 381 -53.56 -20.01 -7.55
N ARG A 382 -53.44 -20.51 -6.32
CA ARG A 382 -54.24 -20.03 -5.17
C ARG A 382 -53.89 -18.59 -4.82
N VAL A 383 -52.60 -18.27 -4.70
CA VAL A 383 -52.15 -16.90 -4.40
C VAL A 383 -52.60 -15.95 -5.50
N ARG A 384 -52.50 -16.36 -6.77
CA ARG A 384 -53.02 -15.60 -7.92
C ARG A 384 -54.49 -15.28 -7.78
N ALA A 385 -55.33 -16.28 -7.49
CA ALA A 385 -56.77 -16.10 -7.35
C ALA A 385 -57.09 -15.11 -6.22
N THR A 386 -56.41 -15.22 -5.08
CA THR A 386 -56.54 -14.30 -3.95
C THR A 386 -56.11 -12.88 -4.33
N LEU A 387 -54.99 -12.70 -5.03
CA LEU A 387 -54.54 -11.39 -5.49
C LEU A 387 -55.54 -10.77 -6.47
N VAL A 388 -56.04 -11.53 -7.44
CA VAL A 388 -57.07 -11.09 -8.38
C VAL A 388 -58.33 -10.66 -7.64
N GLU A 389 -58.78 -11.41 -6.64
CA GLU A 389 -59.94 -11.05 -5.81
C GLU A 389 -59.72 -9.77 -4.98
N GLN A 390 -58.50 -9.55 -4.49
CA GLN A 390 -58.14 -8.35 -3.72
C GLN A 390 -58.10 -7.08 -4.57
N ILE A 391 -57.60 -7.16 -5.80
CA ILE A 391 -57.48 -6.01 -6.71
C ILE A 391 -58.72 -5.79 -7.57
N SER A 392 -59.67 -6.74 -7.59
CA SER A 392 -60.89 -6.61 -8.39
C SER A 392 -61.73 -5.40 -7.91
N PRO A 393 -62.14 -4.50 -8.82
CA PRO A 393 -63.01 -3.38 -8.48
C PRO A 393 -64.29 -3.85 -7.76
N LYS A 394 -64.59 -3.24 -6.61
CA LYS A 394 -65.79 -3.52 -5.82
C LYS A 394 -66.62 -2.25 -5.65
N PRO A 395 -67.96 -2.34 -5.72
CA PRO A 395 -68.80 -1.18 -5.44
C PRO A 395 -68.58 -0.73 -3.98
N ARG A 396 -68.59 0.60 -3.76
CA ARG A 396 -68.39 1.16 -2.42
C ARG A 396 -69.43 0.59 -1.44
N PRO A 397 -68.99 -0.11 -0.38
CA PRO A 397 -69.92 -0.61 0.64
C PRO A 397 -70.44 0.55 1.50
N LYS A 398 -71.49 0.30 2.29
CA LYS A 398 -72.05 1.28 3.24
C LYS A 398 -71.14 1.45 4.48
N VAL A 399 -69.92 1.93 4.26
CA VAL A 399 -68.87 2.15 5.27
C VAL A 399 -68.51 3.63 5.39
N ALA A 400 -67.82 3.98 6.48
CA ALA A 400 -67.29 5.32 6.67
C ALA A 400 -66.30 5.69 5.55
N THR A 401 -66.28 6.96 5.15
CA THR A 401 -65.40 7.43 4.06
C THR A 401 -63.92 7.17 4.33
N LEU A 402 -63.49 7.28 5.61
CA LEU A 402 -62.10 6.99 5.99
C LEU A 402 -61.75 5.51 5.77
N GLU A 403 -62.63 4.59 6.16
CA GLU A 403 -62.43 3.16 5.96
C GLU A 403 -62.33 2.82 4.46
N TRP A 404 -63.19 3.43 3.64
CA TRP A 404 -63.13 3.29 2.18
C TRP A 404 -61.81 3.83 1.60
N LEU A 405 -61.33 4.98 2.06
CA LEU A 405 -60.04 5.53 1.63
C LEU A 405 -58.87 4.62 1.98
N LEU A 406 -58.80 4.13 3.20
CA LEU A 406 -57.74 3.20 3.63
C LEU A 406 -57.77 1.91 2.81
N HIS A 407 -58.96 1.44 2.44
CA HIS A 407 -59.12 0.31 1.53
C HIS A 407 -58.58 0.60 0.13
N LEU A 408 -58.95 1.74 -0.47
CA LEU A 408 -58.42 2.16 -1.78
C LEU A 408 -56.90 2.32 -1.76
N ASP A 409 -56.33 2.88 -0.69
CA ASP A 409 -54.89 3.09 -0.54
C ASP A 409 -54.14 1.76 -0.43
N LYS A 410 -54.71 0.79 0.29
CA LYS A 410 -54.18 -0.57 0.38
C LYS A 410 -54.20 -1.28 -0.98
N ILE A 411 -55.31 -1.17 -1.74
CA ILE A 411 -55.39 -1.76 -3.09
C ILE A 411 -54.40 -1.08 -4.02
N TYR A 412 -54.32 0.26 -3.99
CA TYR A 412 -53.39 1.01 -4.84
C TYR A 412 -51.95 0.55 -4.59
N ALA A 413 -51.51 0.51 -3.33
CA ALA A 413 -50.17 0.02 -2.96
C ALA A 413 -49.91 -1.41 -3.47
N LEU A 414 -50.86 -2.33 -3.29
CA LEU A 414 -50.76 -3.70 -3.81
C LEU A 414 -50.64 -3.73 -5.33
N THR A 415 -51.45 -2.93 -6.05
CA THR A 415 -51.43 -2.89 -7.51
C THR A 415 -50.15 -2.29 -8.08
N THR A 416 -49.54 -1.32 -7.39
CA THR A 416 -48.22 -0.79 -7.75
C THR A 416 -47.14 -1.86 -7.59
N GLU A 417 -47.11 -2.57 -6.46
CA GLU A 417 -46.15 -3.67 -6.21
C GLU A 417 -46.28 -4.79 -7.26
N LEU A 418 -47.51 -5.16 -7.64
CA LEU A 418 -47.76 -6.17 -8.67
C LEU A 418 -47.44 -5.67 -10.09
N GLY A 419 -47.65 -4.38 -10.37
CA GLY A 419 -47.38 -3.78 -11.67
C GLY A 419 -45.89 -3.75 -12.05
N GLU A 420 -45.00 -3.74 -11.06
CA GLU A 420 -43.54 -3.73 -11.24
C GLU A 420 -42.95 -5.13 -11.49
N THR A 421 -43.72 -6.21 -11.31
CA THR A 421 -43.24 -7.60 -11.40
C THR A 421 -43.96 -8.39 -12.51
N PRO A 422 -43.50 -8.32 -13.77
CA PRO A 422 -44.26 -8.76 -14.94
C PRO A 422 -44.26 -10.29 -15.18
N SER A 423 -44.11 -11.13 -14.16
CA SER A 423 -44.07 -12.59 -14.37
C SER A 423 -45.40 -13.18 -14.86
N ASP A 424 -46.51 -12.44 -14.75
CA ASP A 424 -47.82 -12.76 -15.32
C ASP A 424 -48.43 -11.50 -15.96
N ALA A 425 -48.54 -11.49 -17.29
CA ALA A 425 -49.03 -10.35 -18.05
C ALA A 425 -50.50 -10.02 -17.78
N ASP A 426 -51.35 -11.03 -17.53
CA ASP A 426 -52.78 -10.83 -17.22
C ASP A 426 -52.94 -10.22 -15.82
N LEU A 427 -52.18 -10.72 -14.82
CA LEU A 427 -52.18 -10.12 -13.49
C LEU A 427 -51.64 -8.68 -13.52
N GLY A 428 -50.59 -8.41 -14.29
CA GLY A 428 -50.01 -7.08 -14.44
C GLY A 428 -50.95 -6.08 -15.14
N GLU A 429 -51.72 -6.52 -16.14
CA GLU A 429 -52.77 -5.68 -16.76
C GLU A 429 -53.91 -5.41 -15.77
N ARG A 430 -54.40 -6.42 -15.05
CA ARG A 430 -55.43 -6.25 -14.01
C ARG A 430 -54.97 -5.31 -12.91
N ALA A 431 -53.72 -5.41 -12.49
CA ALA A 431 -53.14 -4.51 -11.50
C ALA A 431 -53.13 -3.05 -12.00
N ARG A 432 -52.72 -2.79 -13.24
CA ARG A 432 -52.77 -1.44 -13.83
C ARG A 432 -54.19 -0.88 -13.96
N GLN A 433 -55.16 -1.72 -14.33
CA GLN A 433 -56.58 -1.35 -14.36
C GLN A 433 -57.11 -1.02 -12.96
N ALA A 434 -56.79 -1.84 -11.97
CA ALA A 434 -57.16 -1.62 -10.57
C ALA A 434 -56.49 -0.38 -9.97
N ALA A 435 -55.23 -0.09 -10.32
CA ALA A 435 -54.54 1.14 -9.92
C ALA A 435 -55.23 2.39 -10.51
N THR A 436 -55.68 2.31 -11.77
CA THR A 436 -56.44 3.39 -12.41
C THR A 436 -57.80 3.59 -11.74
N TRP A 437 -58.54 2.50 -11.54
CA TRP A 437 -59.84 2.51 -10.87
C TRP A 437 -59.75 3.06 -9.43
N THR A 438 -58.79 2.61 -8.62
CA THR A 438 -58.60 3.11 -7.25
C THR A 438 -58.29 4.60 -7.21
N ARG A 439 -57.47 5.10 -8.14
CA ARG A 439 -57.20 6.53 -8.28
C ARG A 439 -58.46 7.32 -8.62
N GLU A 440 -59.24 6.86 -9.59
CA GLU A 440 -60.51 7.49 -9.99
C GLU A 440 -61.53 7.49 -8.83
N GLU A 441 -61.67 6.38 -8.12
CA GLU A 441 -62.55 6.31 -6.94
C GLU A 441 -62.09 7.23 -5.81
N ARG A 442 -60.77 7.35 -5.60
CA ARG A 442 -60.21 8.27 -4.61
C ARG A 442 -60.43 9.73 -5.00
N GLU A 443 -60.45 10.04 -6.30
CA GLU A 443 -60.73 11.38 -6.83
C GLU A 443 -62.21 11.78 -6.71
N ARG A 444 -63.13 10.81 -6.64
CA ARG A 444 -64.57 11.04 -6.40
C ARG A 444 -64.90 11.52 -4.98
N ILE A 445 -63.94 11.48 -4.07
CA ILE A 445 -64.14 11.86 -2.67
C ILE A 445 -63.75 13.33 -2.50
N PRO A 446 -64.72 14.24 -2.34
CA PRO A 446 -64.42 15.67 -2.22
C PRO A 446 -63.66 15.96 -0.93
N LEU A 447 -62.73 16.92 -1.01
CA LEU A 447 -62.11 17.47 0.19
C LEU A 447 -63.10 18.33 0.96
N ILE A 448 -63.92 19.13 0.27
CA ILE A 448 -64.95 19.96 0.90
C ILE A 448 -65.98 19.06 1.59
N GLY A 449 -66.24 19.33 2.87
CA GLY A 449 -67.10 18.54 3.73
C GLY A 449 -66.42 17.30 4.35
N ALA A 450 -65.21 16.94 3.92
CA ALA A 450 -64.48 15.82 4.48
C ALA A 450 -64.09 16.08 5.94
N GLU A 451 -64.22 15.05 6.79
CA GLU A 451 -63.72 15.06 8.16
C GLU A 451 -62.20 15.20 8.18
N ARG A 452 -61.65 15.77 9.25
CA ARG A 452 -60.21 16.06 9.37
C ARG A 452 -59.32 14.86 9.02
N THR A 453 -59.68 13.66 9.49
CA THR A 453 -58.93 12.42 9.21
C THR A 453 -59.00 12.02 7.74
N VAL A 454 -60.16 12.14 7.10
CA VAL A 454 -60.37 11.93 5.66
C VAL A 454 -59.56 12.94 4.85
N ALA A 455 -59.59 14.22 5.24
CA ALA A 455 -58.85 15.30 4.58
C ALA A 455 -57.32 15.09 4.69
N ILE A 456 -56.82 14.69 5.85
CA ILE A 456 -55.41 14.33 6.05
C ILE A 456 -55.02 13.17 5.12
N SER A 457 -55.85 12.12 5.04
CA SER A 457 -55.62 10.96 4.17
C SER A 457 -55.61 11.34 2.69
N LEU A 458 -56.61 12.12 2.23
CA LEU A 458 -56.74 12.60 0.85
C LEU A 458 -55.55 13.44 0.42
N LEU A 459 -55.08 14.33 1.30
CA LEU A 459 -53.96 15.21 1.05
C LEU A 459 -52.60 14.55 1.29
N GLN A 460 -52.56 13.35 1.88
CA GLN A 460 -51.34 12.62 2.25
C GLN A 460 -50.45 13.44 3.22
N LEU A 461 -51.06 14.04 4.23
CA LEU A 461 -50.35 14.85 5.22
C LEU A 461 -49.88 13.98 6.40
N THR A 462 -48.69 14.27 6.91
CA THR A 462 -48.28 13.81 8.25
C THR A 462 -49.08 14.57 9.31
N ILE A 463 -49.33 13.96 10.47
CA ILE A 463 -50.27 14.44 11.52
C ILE A 463 -49.85 15.78 12.18
N THR A 464 -48.79 16.43 11.69
CA THR A 464 -48.22 17.63 12.28
C THR A 464 -49.03 18.90 12.00
N SER A 465 -49.82 19.27 13.01
CA SER A 465 -49.97 20.62 13.60
C SER A 465 -50.37 21.79 12.69
N ASP A 466 -51.68 21.91 12.47
CA ASP A 466 -52.48 23.07 12.90
C ASP A 466 -53.92 22.58 13.20
N ALA A 467 -54.62 23.16 14.17
CA ALA A 467 -55.96 22.67 14.56
C ALA A 467 -57.05 23.12 13.58
N SER A 468 -56.83 24.22 12.88
CA SER A 468 -57.82 24.93 12.08
C SER A 468 -57.55 24.89 10.57
N ILE A 469 -56.33 24.60 10.12
CA ILE A 469 -55.98 24.60 8.68
C ILE A 469 -55.08 23.41 8.35
N LEU A 470 -55.43 22.66 7.30
CA LEU A 470 -54.57 21.63 6.71
C LEU A 470 -53.87 22.21 5.48
N LYS A 471 -52.56 22.01 5.33
CA LYS A 471 -51.78 22.55 4.22
C LYS A 471 -51.09 21.44 3.43
N LYS A 472 -51.29 21.42 2.11
CA LYS A 472 -50.51 20.62 1.15
C LYS A 472 -49.76 21.55 0.21
N THR A 473 -48.46 21.35 0.01
CA THR A 473 -47.66 22.16 -0.93
C THR A 473 -47.00 21.22 -1.93
N THR A 474 -47.24 21.47 -3.21
CA THR A 474 -46.51 20.86 -4.34
C THR A 474 -45.41 21.82 -4.78
N ASP A 475 -44.64 21.45 -5.81
CA ASP A 475 -43.57 22.29 -6.37
C ASP A 475 -44.07 23.64 -6.91
N SER A 476 -45.38 23.78 -7.20
CA SER A 476 -45.94 24.98 -7.81
C SER A 476 -47.17 25.54 -7.12
N VAL A 477 -47.95 24.75 -6.39
CA VAL A 477 -49.23 25.17 -5.80
C VAL A 477 -49.29 24.77 -4.33
N ALA A 478 -49.73 25.70 -3.48
CA ALA A 478 -50.09 25.44 -2.10
C ALA A 478 -51.62 25.42 -1.95
N LEU A 479 -52.14 24.29 -1.44
CA LEU A 479 -53.52 24.08 -1.02
C LEU A 479 -53.61 24.26 0.49
N TYR A 480 -54.57 25.06 0.94
CA TYR A 480 -54.97 25.19 2.34
C TYR A 480 -56.42 24.79 2.48
N CYS A 481 -56.75 23.90 3.40
CA CYS A 481 -58.10 23.48 3.73
C CYS A 481 -58.45 24.01 5.13
N ALA A 482 -59.41 24.91 5.21
CA ALA A 482 -59.89 25.49 6.46
C ALA A 482 -60.91 24.54 7.12
N LEU A 483 -60.63 24.16 8.36
CA LEU A 483 -61.46 23.27 9.15
C LEU A 483 -62.46 24.07 10.00
N LYS A 484 -63.73 23.66 9.96
CA LYS A 484 -64.83 24.15 10.80
C LYS A 484 -65.55 22.92 11.35
N ASP A 485 -65.73 22.83 12.66
CA ASP A 485 -66.34 21.68 13.34
C ASP A 485 -65.69 20.34 12.94
N GLY A 486 -64.38 20.34 12.73
CA GLY A 486 -63.60 19.16 12.34
C GLY A 486 -63.76 18.71 10.89
N ARG A 487 -64.40 19.51 10.03
CA ARG A 487 -64.59 19.24 8.59
C ARG A 487 -64.01 20.34 7.73
N CYS A 488 -63.54 20.02 6.52
CA CYS A 488 -63.08 21.03 5.58
C CYS A 488 -64.27 21.87 5.08
N ALA A 489 -64.44 23.09 5.60
CA ALA A 489 -65.51 23.98 5.16
C ALA A 489 -65.15 24.76 3.90
N GLY A 490 -63.86 24.86 3.60
CA GLY A 490 -63.38 25.51 2.40
C GLY A 490 -61.91 25.22 2.11
N ALA A 491 -61.50 25.43 0.88
CA ALA A 491 -60.13 25.29 0.43
C ALA A 491 -59.64 26.54 -0.33
N TYR A 492 -58.33 26.70 -0.36
CA TYR A 492 -57.64 27.86 -0.90
C TYR A 492 -56.41 27.40 -1.68
N LEU A 493 -56.31 27.77 -2.95
CA LEU A 493 -55.18 27.44 -3.82
C LEU A 493 -54.45 28.72 -4.21
N VAL A 494 -53.14 28.74 -4.02
CA VAL A 494 -52.23 29.82 -4.42
C VAL A 494 -50.90 29.24 -4.87
N GLY A 495 -50.09 30.04 -5.57
CA GLY A 495 -48.72 29.65 -5.90
C GLY A 495 -47.93 29.26 -4.64
N ALA A 496 -47.19 28.16 -4.71
CA ALA A 496 -46.34 27.68 -3.62
C ALA A 496 -45.30 28.73 -3.19
N ASP A 497 -44.78 29.52 -4.15
CA ASP A 497 -43.82 30.59 -3.90
C ASP A 497 -44.03 31.81 -4.83
N LYS A 498 -43.06 32.75 -4.83
CA LYS A 498 -43.12 33.96 -5.68
C LYS A 498 -43.00 33.65 -7.17
N SER A 499 -42.28 32.60 -7.55
CA SER A 499 -42.04 32.19 -8.93
C SER A 499 -43.21 31.44 -9.55
N SER A 500 -44.04 30.78 -8.72
CA SER A 500 -45.22 30.01 -9.15
C SER A 500 -46.56 30.71 -8.86
N ARG A 501 -46.57 32.03 -8.70
CA ARG A 501 -47.77 32.83 -8.35
C ARG A 501 -48.94 32.70 -9.32
N VAL A 502 -48.68 32.41 -10.59
CA VAL A 502 -49.70 32.35 -11.65
C VAL A 502 -50.14 30.90 -11.84
N LEU A 503 -51.35 30.58 -11.38
CA LEU A 503 -51.90 29.23 -11.31
C LEU A 503 -52.31 28.64 -12.67
N ASN A 504 -52.63 29.48 -13.64
CA ASN A 504 -52.97 29.10 -15.02
C ASN A 504 -51.77 29.19 -15.98
N ASN A 505 -50.54 29.32 -15.46
CA ASN A 505 -49.33 29.19 -16.26
C ASN A 505 -49.23 27.74 -16.77
N VAL A 506 -48.87 27.56 -18.05
CA VAL A 506 -48.72 26.23 -18.71
C VAL A 506 -47.92 25.24 -17.86
N LYS A 507 -46.90 25.69 -17.13
CA LYS A 507 -46.07 24.84 -16.25
C LYS A 507 -46.79 24.32 -15.00
N HIS A 508 -47.89 24.95 -14.58
CA HIS A 508 -48.56 24.72 -13.30
C HIS A 508 -50.04 24.35 -13.46
N THR A 509 -50.64 24.64 -14.62
CA THR A 509 -52.06 24.41 -14.92
C THR A 509 -52.52 23.00 -14.58
N ALA A 510 -51.74 21.97 -14.95
CA ALA A 510 -52.08 20.58 -14.66
C ALA A 510 -52.18 20.32 -13.14
N THR A 511 -51.21 20.81 -12.36
CA THR A 511 -51.20 20.68 -10.90
C THR A 511 -52.34 21.46 -10.25
N THR A 512 -52.61 22.69 -10.70
CA THR A 512 -53.73 23.49 -10.20
C THR A 512 -55.06 22.78 -10.47
N GLN A 513 -55.23 22.24 -11.69
CA GLN A 513 -56.44 21.53 -12.09
C GLN A 513 -56.63 20.23 -11.30
N GLU A 514 -55.56 19.47 -11.07
CA GLU A 514 -55.58 18.26 -10.24
C GLU A 514 -56.01 18.58 -8.81
N LEU A 515 -55.42 19.60 -8.19
CA LEU A 515 -55.76 20.01 -6.83
C LEU A 515 -57.20 20.56 -6.74
N LEU A 516 -57.65 21.34 -7.72
CA LEU A 516 -59.04 21.82 -7.77
C LEU A 516 -60.03 20.66 -7.90
N SER A 517 -59.75 19.71 -8.80
CA SER A 517 -60.55 18.51 -8.99
C SER A 517 -60.60 17.66 -7.71
N ARG A 518 -59.47 17.55 -7.00
CA ARG A 518 -59.39 16.89 -5.69
C ARG A 518 -60.24 17.59 -4.63
N VAL A 519 -60.26 18.93 -4.63
CA VAL A 519 -61.05 19.70 -3.67
C VAL A 519 -62.55 19.42 -3.86
N LEU A 520 -62.99 19.34 -5.11
CA LEU A 520 -64.41 19.26 -5.50
C LEU A 520 -64.91 17.81 -5.64
N GLY A 521 -64.03 16.83 -5.77
CA GLY A 521 -64.39 15.42 -5.87
C GLY A 521 -64.81 14.99 -7.28
N HIS A 522 -64.44 15.75 -8.32
CA HIS A 522 -64.65 15.39 -9.72
C HIS A 522 -63.73 16.24 -10.63
N PRO A 523 -63.53 15.84 -11.90
CA PRO A 523 -62.77 16.66 -12.85
C PRO A 523 -63.40 18.04 -13.04
N VAL A 524 -62.58 19.08 -12.91
CA VAL A 524 -62.99 20.48 -13.10
C VAL A 524 -61.94 21.21 -13.94
N GLU A 525 -62.37 21.99 -14.91
CA GLU A 525 -61.48 22.86 -15.69
C GLU A 525 -61.20 24.17 -14.95
N LEU A 526 -60.00 24.73 -15.16
CA LEU A 526 -59.72 26.07 -14.66
C LEU A 526 -60.60 27.11 -15.36
N PRO A 527 -61.05 28.16 -14.66
CA PRO A 527 -61.84 29.20 -15.28
C PRO A 527 -61.05 29.89 -16.39
N THR A 528 -61.75 30.29 -17.46
CA THR A 528 -61.13 31.09 -18.51
C THR A 528 -60.85 32.52 -18.03
N PRO A 529 -59.75 33.14 -18.48
CA PRO A 529 -59.46 34.53 -18.15
C PRO A 529 -60.64 35.43 -18.51
N PRO A 530 -61.05 36.34 -17.61
CA PRO A 530 -62.20 37.17 -17.88
C PRO A 530 -61.90 38.16 -19.01
N GLN A 531 -62.86 38.33 -19.91
CA GLN A 531 -62.74 39.34 -20.96
C GLN A 531 -62.84 40.76 -20.34
N PRO A 532 -61.99 41.71 -20.77
CA PRO A 532 -62.06 43.09 -20.28
C PRO A 532 -63.44 43.69 -20.58
N ARG A 533 -64.13 44.18 -19.56
CA ARG A 533 -65.34 45.01 -19.74
C ARG A 533 -64.97 46.46 -19.49
N SER A 534 -65.23 47.33 -20.45
CA SER A 534 -64.96 48.77 -20.34
C SER A 534 -63.49 49.13 -20.05
N GLY A 535 -62.54 48.38 -20.64
CA GLY A 535 -61.10 48.64 -20.51
C GLY A 535 -60.47 48.19 -19.18
N LYS A 536 -61.21 47.55 -18.28
CA LYS A 536 -60.67 46.95 -17.05
C LYS A 536 -61.02 45.46 -16.99
N ALA A 537 -60.00 44.61 -16.82
CA ALA A 537 -60.22 43.20 -16.52
C ALA A 537 -60.81 43.08 -15.10
N PRO A 538 -61.89 42.31 -14.88
CA PRO A 538 -62.42 42.11 -13.55
C PRO A 538 -61.38 41.38 -12.69
N THR A 539 -61.17 41.88 -11.48
CA THR A 539 -60.19 41.34 -10.54
C THR A 539 -60.66 40.05 -9.86
N GLN A 540 -61.94 39.70 -10.01
CA GLN A 540 -62.55 38.52 -9.41
C GLN A 540 -63.66 37.96 -10.32
N THR A 541 -63.70 36.64 -10.45
CA THR A 541 -64.84 35.91 -11.01
C THR A 541 -65.37 34.93 -9.97
N THR A 542 -66.67 34.62 -10.02
CA THR A 542 -67.31 33.72 -9.06
C THR A 542 -68.33 32.87 -9.78
N TRP A 543 -68.32 31.57 -9.49
CA TRP A 543 -69.28 30.61 -10.01
C TRP A 543 -69.62 29.57 -8.94
N LYS A 544 -70.60 28.72 -9.22
CA LYS A 544 -70.95 27.59 -8.39
C LYS A 544 -70.67 26.31 -9.15
N ASP A 545 -70.10 25.35 -8.45
CA ASP A 545 -69.94 23.98 -8.91
C ASP A 545 -70.70 23.06 -7.96
N GLY A 546 -71.83 22.56 -8.44
CA GLY A 546 -72.88 21.99 -7.58
C GLY A 546 -73.28 22.97 -6.47
N GLY A 547 -73.07 22.55 -5.21
CA GLY A 547 -73.37 23.35 -4.01
C GLY A 547 -72.21 24.23 -3.52
N VAL A 548 -71.02 24.14 -4.14
CA VAL A 548 -69.81 24.80 -3.66
C VAL A 548 -69.55 26.08 -4.45
N THR A 549 -69.37 27.20 -3.76
CA THR A 549 -68.99 28.47 -4.39
C THR A 549 -67.49 28.50 -4.66
N ILE A 550 -67.09 28.88 -5.87
CA ILE A 550 -65.70 29.05 -6.28
C ILE A 550 -65.47 30.50 -6.68
N VAL A 551 -64.41 31.09 -6.13
CA VAL A 551 -63.98 32.46 -6.39
C VAL A 551 -62.57 32.44 -6.95
N ALA A 552 -62.40 32.93 -8.17
CA ALA A 552 -61.09 33.14 -8.77
C ALA A 552 -60.70 34.62 -8.70
N ARG A 553 -59.46 34.89 -8.29
CA ARG A 553 -58.87 36.23 -8.28
C ARG A 553 -57.83 36.37 -9.37
N TRP A 554 -57.91 37.47 -10.09
CA TRP A 554 -57.15 37.72 -11.30
C TRP A 554 -56.22 38.92 -11.15
N SER A 555 -55.06 38.82 -11.78
CA SER A 555 -54.20 39.96 -12.11
C SER A 555 -54.12 40.06 -13.63
N SER A 556 -54.93 40.92 -14.24
CA SER A 556 -55.16 40.91 -15.69
C SER A 556 -55.70 39.55 -16.16
N THR A 557 -54.89 38.74 -16.87
CA THR A 557 -55.22 37.39 -17.34
C THR A 557 -54.69 36.27 -16.46
N ASP A 558 -53.89 36.62 -15.45
CA ASP A 558 -53.19 35.66 -14.60
C ASP A 558 -54.10 35.26 -13.43
N LEU A 559 -54.36 33.97 -13.29
CA LEU A 559 -55.10 33.42 -12.17
C LEU A 559 -54.16 33.36 -10.96
N MET A 560 -54.38 34.23 -9.98
CA MET A 560 -53.48 34.36 -8.82
C MET A 560 -53.88 33.44 -7.67
N GLU A 561 -55.17 33.16 -7.54
CA GLU A 561 -55.74 32.58 -6.33
C GLU A 561 -57.13 32.00 -6.62
N LEU A 562 -57.43 30.83 -6.02
CA LEU A 562 -58.77 30.23 -6.00
C LEU A 562 -59.22 30.03 -4.55
N ARG A 563 -60.46 30.46 -4.26
CA ARG A 563 -61.15 30.17 -2.99
C ARG A 563 -62.34 29.27 -3.28
N ILE A 564 -62.47 28.19 -2.53
CA ILE A 564 -63.50 27.17 -2.72
C ILE A 564 -64.26 26.99 -1.39
N GLY A 565 -65.59 27.08 -1.40
CA GLY A 565 -66.42 26.90 -0.21
C GLY A 565 -66.41 28.10 0.76
N GLU A 566 -66.57 27.84 2.06
CA GLU A 566 -66.71 28.86 3.11
C GLU A 566 -65.35 29.36 3.66
N VAL A 567 -64.38 29.65 2.79
CA VAL A 567 -63.11 30.26 3.24
C VAL A 567 -63.23 31.77 3.32
N LYS A 568 -62.99 32.33 4.51
CA LYS A 568 -62.70 33.76 4.71
C LYS A 568 -61.18 33.95 4.82
N PRO A 569 -60.63 35.03 4.25
CA PRO A 569 -59.19 35.30 4.25
C PRO A 569 -58.59 35.42 5.65
#